data_AF-A0AAV7HW25-F1
#
_entry.id   AF-A0AAV7HW25-F1
#
_cell.length_a   1.000
_cell.length_b   1.000
_cell.length_c   1.000
_cell.angle_alpha   90.00
_cell.angle_beta   90.00
_cell.angle_gamma   90.00
#
_symmetry.space_group_name_H-M   'P 1'
#
loop_
_entity.id
_entity.type
_entity.pdbx_description
1 polymer ?
#
loop_
_entity_poly.entity_id
_entity_poly.type
_entity_poly.pdbx_seq_one_letter_code
_entity_poly.pdbx_strand_id
1 'polypeptide(L)'
;AIQKNASTLGVWQEIKGDSEGRSELRRLMALAFLPEDKIKDGYEEFVGSLTDDYKEIFKPLLTYYKDYWLDTRGPSDFSVYNLKKTTDNYSESYNADLTRNLKKHPKPLELIR
;
A
#
# COMPACT_ATOMS: atom_id res chain seq x y z
N ALA A 1 0.92 2.40 1.29
CA ALA A 1 2.09 2.83 0.49
C ALA A 1 1.74 3.10 -0.98
N ILE A 2 1.15 2.14 -1.70
CA ILE A 2 0.85 2.26 -3.14
C ILE A 2 0.01 3.50 -3.49
N GLN A 3 -1.10 3.76 -2.81
CA GLN A 3 -1.95 4.93 -3.08
C GLN A 3 -1.22 6.28 -2.86
N LYS A 4 -0.35 6.36 -1.84
CA LYS A 4 0.49 7.54 -1.59
C LYS A 4 1.45 7.75 -2.77
N ASN A 5 2.13 6.69 -3.22
CA ASN A 5 3.03 6.78 -4.37
C ASN A 5 2.30 7.04 -5.68
N ALA A 6 1.08 6.54 -5.87
CA ALA A 6 0.23 6.90 -7.01
C ALA A 6 -0.04 8.41 -7.06
N SER A 7 -0.19 9.07 -5.90
CA SER A 7 -0.32 10.52 -5.83
C SER A 7 0.98 11.25 -6.13
N THR A 8 2.10 10.79 -5.55
CA THR A 8 3.43 11.38 -5.75
C THR A 8 3.90 11.25 -7.21
N LEU A 9 3.59 10.13 -7.87
CA LEU A 9 4.01 9.82 -9.24
C LEU A 9 3.03 10.35 -10.30
N GLY A 10 2.04 11.15 -9.92
CA GLY A 10 1.09 11.77 -10.85
C GLY A 10 -0.09 10.88 -11.29
N VAL A 11 0.02 9.55 -11.16
CA VAL A 11 -1.03 8.58 -11.56
C VAL A 11 -2.41 8.92 -10.98
N TRP A 12 -2.49 9.29 -9.70
CA TRP A 12 -3.76 9.64 -9.06
C TRP A 12 -4.46 10.81 -9.76
N GLN A 13 -3.71 11.78 -10.28
CA GLN A 13 -4.30 12.98 -10.86
C GLN A 13 -4.95 12.71 -12.21
N GLU A 14 -4.40 11.75 -12.96
CA GLU A 14 -4.96 11.25 -14.21
C GLU A 14 -6.23 10.44 -13.96
N ILE A 15 -6.25 9.58 -12.92
CA ILE A 15 -7.36 8.64 -12.70
C ILE A 15 -8.44 9.11 -11.72
N LYS A 16 -8.29 10.26 -11.02
CA LYS A 16 -9.21 10.66 -9.93
C LYS A 16 -10.68 10.77 -10.36
N GLY A 17 -10.92 11.21 -11.59
CA GLY A 17 -12.25 11.36 -12.19
C GLY A 17 -12.74 10.10 -12.91
N ASP A 18 -11.87 9.11 -13.07
CA ASP A 18 -12.11 7.90 -13.84
C ASP A 18 -12.37 6.71 -12.91
N SER A 19 -13.55 6.10 -13.02
CA SER A 19 -13.90 4.91 -12.23
C SER A 19 -13.09 3.68 -12.60
N GLU A 20 -12.72 3.53 -13.86
CA GLU A 20 -12.01 2.36 -14.35
C GLU A 20 -10.54 2.42 -13.94
N GLY A 21 -9.85 3.55 -14.14
CA GLY A 21 -8.50 3.76 -13.62
C GLY A 21 -8.40 3.59 -12.10
N ARG A 22 -9.39 4.05 -11.32
CA ARG A 22 -9.44 3.77 -9.88
C ARG A 22 -9.62 2.28 -9.56
N SER A 23 -10.31 1.53 -10.41
CA SER A 23 -10.48 0.10 -10.25
C SER A 23 -9.20 -0.66 -10.59
N GLU A 24 -8.45 -0.24 -11.60
CA GLU A 24 -7.11 -0.77 -11.90
C GLU A 24 -6.11 -0.52 -10.75
N LEU A 25 -6.13 0.68 -10.15
CA LEU A 25 -5.32 0.94 -8.95
C LEU A 25 -5.69 -0.01 -7.79
N ARG A 26 -6.98 -0.31 -7.61
CA ARG A 26 -7.43 -1.27 -6.60
C ARG A 26 -7.00 -2.69 -6.94
N ARG A 27 -7.05 -3.11 -8.21
CA ARG A 27 -6.56 -4.42 -8.66
C ARG A 27 -5.06 -4.58 -8.38
N LEU A 28 -4.24 -3.56 -8.66
CA LEU A 28 -2.82 -3.57 -8.32
C LEU A 28 -2.59 -3.71 -6.80
N MET A 29 -3.34 -2.98 -5.98
CA MET A 29 -3.25 -3.11 -4.52
C MET A 29 -3.73 -4.48 -4.03
N ALA A 30 -4.69 -5.09 -4.72
CA ALA A 30 -5.25 -6.38 -4.35
C ALA A 30 -4.27 -7.55 -4.55
N LEU A 31 -3.18 -7.36 -5.31
CA LEU A 31 -2.13 -8.37 -5.44
C LEU A 31 -1.55 -8.80 -4.08
N ALA A 32 -1.53 -7.91 -3.08
CA ALA A 32 -1.06 -8.25 -1.73
C ALA A 32 -1.90 -9.36 -1.05
N PHE A 33 -3.12 -9.61 -1.51
CA PHE A 33 -3.97 -10.69 -1.00
C PHE A 33 -3.73 -12.03 -1.70
N LEU A 34 -2.83 -12.11 -2.68
CA LEU A 34 -2.45 -13.37 -3.29
C LEU A 34 -1.41 -14.11 -2.42
N PRO A 35 -1.37 -15.45 -2.50
CA PRO A 35 -0.23 -16.22 -2.00
C PRO A 35 1.09 -15.65 -2.52
N GLU A 36 2.13 -15.66 -1.69
CA GLU A 36 3.45 -15.11 -2.02
C GLU A 36 3.97 -15.60 -3.39
N ASP A 37 3.84 -16.90 -3.63
CA ASP A 37 4.29 -17.58 -4.86
C ASP A 37 3.46 -17.20 -6.10
N LYS A 38 2.32 -16.53 -5.93
CA LYS A 38 1.41 -16.09 -7.01
C LYS A 38 1.43 -14.60 -7.28
N ILE A 39 2.10 -13.81 -6.45
CA ILE A 39 2.11 -12.35 -6.60
C ILE A 39 2.80 -11.91 -7.90
N LYS A 40 3.92 -12.56 -8.26
CA LYS A 40 4.65 -12.22 -9.51
C LYS A 40 3.81 -12.55 -10.74
N ASP A 41 3.27 -13.77 -10.81
CA ASP A 41 2.37 -14.18 -11.90
C ASP A 41 1.15 -13.25 -12.00
N GLY A 42 0.52 -12.93 -10.86
CA GLY A 42 -0.63 -12.02 -10.81
C GLY A 42 -0.29 -10.58 -11.22
N TYR A 43 0.93 -10.12 -10.94
CA TYR A 43 1.42 -8.83 -11.42
C TYR A 43 1.59 -8.83 -12.96
N GLU A 44 2.17 -9.87 -13.53
CA GLU A 44 2.34 -10.00 -14.99
C GLU A 44 1.00 -10.08 -15.70
N GLU A 45 0.05 -10.86 -15.17
CA GLU A 45 -1.32 -10.92 -15.69
C GLU A 45 -2.04 -9.57 -15.59
N PHE A 46 -1.89 -8.87 -14.46
CA PHE A 46 -2.44 -7.53 -14.29
C PHE A 46 -1.91 -6.57 -15.36
N VAL A 47 -0.58 -6.47 -15.54
CA VAL A 47 0.03 -5.59 -16.57
C VAL A 47 -0.41 -5.98 -17.98
N GLY A 48 -0.51 -7.28 -18.27
CA GLY A 48 -1.01 -7.80 -19.55
C GLY A 48 -2.48 -7.46 -19.82
N SER A 49 -3.29 -7.34 -18.77
CA SER A 49 -4.72 -7.02 -18.87
C SER A 49 -5.03 -5.53 -19.05
N LEU A 50 -4.07 -4.65 -18.79
CA LEU A 50 -4.25 -3.21 -18.97
C LEU A 50 -4.38 -2.84 -20.45
N THR A 51 -5.26 -1.87 -20.75
CA THR A 51 -5.25 -1.18 -22.05
C THR A 51 -3.97 -0.35 -22.20
N ASP A 52 -3.60 0.00 -23.44
CA ASP A 52 -2.36 0.74 -23.68
C ASP A 52 -2.38 2.14 -23.05
N ASP A 53 -3.54 2.79 -22.99
CA ASP A 53 -3.73 4.06 -22.28
C ASP A 53 -3.42 3.91 -20.78
N TYR A 54 -3.96 2.87 -20.12
CA TYR A 54 -3.67 2.63 -18.71
C TYR A 54 -2.24 2.17 -18.47
N LYS A 55 -1.63 1.43 -19.39
CA LYS A 55 -0.20 1.08 -19.28
C LYS A 55 0.67 2.33 -19.22
N GLU A 56 0.43 3.32 -20.08
CA GLU A 56 1.21 4.57 -20.06
C GLU A 56 0.90 5.40 -18.80
N ILE A 57 -0.37 5.53 -18.40
CA ILE A 57 -0.74 6.24 -17.17
C ILE A 57 -0.10 5.59 -15.93
N PHE A 58 -0.13 4.27 -15.83
CA PHE A 58 0.37 3.54 -14.66
C PHE A 58 1.88 3.26 -14.69
N LYS A 59 2.55 3.41 -15.83
CA LYS A 59 3.97 3.13 -16.04
C LYS A 59 4.91 3.54 -14.89
N PRO A 60 4.87 4.78 -14.36
CA PRO A 60 5.74 5.15 -13.24
C PRO A 60 5.43 4.35 -11.97
N LEU A 61 4.15 4.06 -11.70
CA LEU A 61 3.73 3.28 -10.55
C LEU A 61 4.05 1.78 -10.72
N LEU A 62 3.91 1.23 -11.93
CA LEU A 62 4.30 -0.15 -12.24
C LEU A 62 5.81 -0.36 -12.06
N THR A 63 6.60 0.58 -12.56
CA THR A 63 8.07 0.57 -12.39
C THR A 63 8.42 0.57 -10.90
N TYR A 64 7.85 1.51 -10.12
CA TYR A 64 8.04 1.54 -8.67
C TYR A 64 7.59 0.24 -7.99
N TYR A 65 6.44 -0.31 -8.39
CA TYR A 65 5.91 -1.54 -7.79
C TYR A 65 6.86 -2.70 -8.00
N LYS A 66 7.32 -2.89 -9.24
CA LYS A 66 8.28 -3.93 -9.58
C LYS A 66 9.59 -3.76 -8.81
N ASP A 67 10.24 -2.60 -8.94
CA ASP A 67 11.59 -2.38 -8.40
C ASP A 67 11.60 -2.50 -6.87
N TYR A 68 10.62 -1.91 -6.19
CA TYR A 68 10.59 -1.88 -4.73
C TYR A 68 9.92 -3.10 -4.12
N TRP A 69 8.70 -3.46 -4.56
CA TRP A 69 7.92 -4.51 -3.92
C TRP A 69 8.27 -5.90 -4.43
N LEU A 70 8.55 -6.07 -5.71
CA LEU A 70 8.87 -7.40 -6.27
C LEU A 70 10.35 -7.74 -6.19
N ASP A 71 11.23 -6.77 -6.46
CA ASP A 71 12.66 -7.02 -6.61
C ASP A 71 13.46 -6.68 -5.33
N THR A 72 13.18 -5.56 -4.66
CA THR A 72 13.93 -5.13 -3.46
C THR A 72 13.42 -5.77 -2.16
N ARG A 73 12.11 -5.72 -1.91
CA ARG A 73 11.47 -6.29 -0.71
C ARG A 73 11.14 -7.76 -0.91
N GLY A 74 10.50 -8.07 -2.03
CA GLY A 74 10.00 -9.40 -2.34
C GLY A 74 8.59 -9.65 -1.78
N PRO A 75 7.83 -10.60 -2.37
CA PRO A 75 6.43 -10.80 -2.00
C PRO A 75 6.19 -11.30 -0.56
N SER A 76 7.17 -11.95 0.08
CA SER A 76 7.11 -12.40 1.49
C SER A 76 6.92 -11.24 2.47
N ASP A 77 7.47 -10.08 2.15
CA ASP A 77 7.46 -8.90 3.03
C ASP A 77 6.10 -8.19 3.07
N PHE A 78 5.19 -8.45 2.11
CA PHE A 78 3.93 -7.71 2.00
C PHE A 78 2.70 -8.55 1.67
N SER A 79 2.84 -9.83 1.33
CA SER A 79 1.69 -10.71 1.19
C SER A 79 0.94 -10.77 2.53
N VAL A 80 -0.36 -10.49 2.47
CA VAL A 80 -1.28 -10.63 3.62
C VAL A 80 -2.15 -11.87 3.51
N TYR A 81 -1.87 -12.73 2.52
CA TYR A 81 -2.61 -13.97 2.33
C TYR A 81 -2.49 -14.86 3.58
N ASN A 82 -3.65 -15.28 4.09
CA ASN A 82 -3.77 -16.14 5.26
C ASN A 82 -3.22 -15.57 6.59
N LEU A 83 -2.91 -14.27 6.67
CA LEU A 83 -2.63 -13.60 7.93
C LEU A 83 -3.94 -13.34 8.70
N LYS A 84 -4.32 -14.31 9.56
CA LYS A 84 -5.57 -14.29 10.35
C LYS A 84 -5.70 -13.08 11.30
N LYS A 85 -4.57 -12.47 11.65
CA LYS A 85 -4.42 -11.17 12.33
C LYS A 85 -3.06 -10.64 11.86
N THR A 86 -3.02 -9.51 11.17
CA THR A 86 -1.74 -8.82 10.97
C THR A 86 -1.21 -8.44 12.34
N THR A 87 -0.09 -9.03 12.73
CA THR A 87 0.60 -8.74 14.00
C THR A 87 0.91 -7.24 14.11
N ASP A 88 0.95 -6.52 12.98
CA ASP A 88 1.12 -5.07 12.92
C ASP A 88 -0.16 -4.26 13.15
N ASN A 89 -1.35 -4.65 12.68
CA ASN A 89 -2.56 -3.87 12.99
C ASN A 89 -2.91 -3.91 14.49
N TYR A 90 -2.63 -5.03 15.16
CA TYR A 90 -2.86 -5.10 16.61
C TYR A 90 -1.89 -4.19 17.35
N SER A 91 -0.61 -4.21 16.97
CA SER A 91 0.43 -3.39 17.58
C SER A 91 0.25 -1.90 17.27
N GLU A 92 -0.08 -1.54 16.02
CA GLU A 92 -0.40 -0.18 15.60
C GLU A 92 -1.71 0.33 16.21
N SER A 93 -2.77 -0.49 16.26
CA SER A 93 -4.02 -0.12 16.94
C SER A 93 -3.78 0.07 18.43
N TYR A 94 -2.99 -0.80 19.05
CA TYR A 94 -2.62 -0.68 20.46
C TYR A 94 -1.76 0.58 20.71
N ASN A 95 -0.78 0.87 19.86
CA ASN A 95 0.05 2.08 19.96
C ASN A 95 -0.75 3.36 19.69
N ALA A 96 -1.69 3.33 18.75
CA ALA A 96 -2.62 4.42 18.48
C ALA A 96 -3.57 4.65 19.67
N ASP A 97 -4.09 3.58 20.26
CA ASP A 97 -4.92 3.64 21.47
C ASP A 97 -4.13 4.14 22.69
N LEU A 98 -2.90 3.67 22.89
CA LEU A 98 -1.98 4.19 23.91
C LEU A 98 -1.74 5.69 23.72
N THR A 99 -1.42 6.12 22.50
CA THR A 99 -1.18 7.55 22.21
C THR A 99 -2.44 8.39 22.41
N ARG A 100 -3.63 7.85 22.07
CA ARG A 100 -4.92 8.51 22.27
C ARG A 100 -5.31 8.61 23.74
N ASN A 101 -5.01 7.58 24.54
CA ASN A 101 -5.35 7.51 25.96
C ASN A 101 -4.33 8.25 26.85
N LEU A 102 -3.04 8.22 26.49
CA LEU A 102 -1.94 8.90 27.16
C LEU A 102 -1.80 10.37 26.73
N LYS A 103 -2.92 11.08 26.47
CA LYS A 103 -2.91 12.52 26.13
C LYS A 103 -1.88 13.25 27.00
N LYS A 104 -0.94 13.95 26.34
CA LYS A 104 0.14 14.81 26.87
C LYS A 104 0.24 14.73 28.40
N HIS A 105 1.09 13.84 28.89
CA HIS A 105 1.56 13.98 30.26
C HIS A 105 2.11 15.40 30.44
N PRO A 106 1.74 16.10 31.52
CA PRO A 106 2.36 17.37 31.85
C PRO A 106 3.87 17.15 31.83
N LYS A 107 4.61 18.09 31.25
CA LYS A 107 6.08 18.01 31.26
C LYS A 107 6.50 17.84 32.73
N PRO A 108 7.56 17.07 33.05
CA PRO A 108 7.98 16.86 34.43
C PRO A 108 8.11 18.15 35.26
N LEU A 109 8.37 19.28 34.59
CA LEU A 109 8.45 20.63 35.14
C LEU A 109 7.11 21.25 35.61
N GLU A 110 5.97 20.68 35.26
CA GLU A 110 4.64 21.15 35.70
C GLU A 110 4.15 20.44 36.98
N LEU A 111 4.86 19.42 37.46
CA LEU A 111 4.55 18.69 38.69
C LEU A 111 5.27 19.24 39.94
N ILE A 112 6.03 20.35 39.78
CA ILE A 112 6.79 21.01 40.85
C ILE A 112 6.36 22.48 40.97
N ARG A 113 5.06 22.72 41.08
CA ARG A 113 4.48 24.03 41.45
C ARG A 113 3.50 23.88 42.59
#